data_AF-A0A933SZN1-F1
#
_entry.id   AF-A0A933SZN1-F1
#
_cell.length_a   1.000
_cell.length_b   1.000
_cell.length_c   1.000
_cell.angle_alpha   90.00
_cell.angle_beta   90.00
_cell.angle_gamma   90.00
#
_symmetry.space_group_name_H-M   'P 1'
#
loop_
_entity.id
_entity.type
_entity.pdbx_description
1 polymer ?
#
loop_
_entity_poly.entity_id
_entity_poly.type
_entity_poly.pdbx_seq_one_letter_code
_entity_poly.pdbx_strand_id
1 'polypeptide(L)'
;MKKIYFLLIIIFLTAYGCGGKDKVKPSADSQTAQEVIRITNAIKSAYEQKDTSALREYLLPEFADEIKKELFFEKAGLDFTSRMVRITDSSVMVTINWQGDWKIKGKTVKNLGSSVFIYQVMTMKLAAIDGDNPFIVPGKE
;
A
#
# COMPACT_ATOMS: atom_id res chain seq x y z
N MET A 1 41.58 42.33 -6.74
CA MET A 1 41.89 40.98 -6.18
C MET A 1 41.12 40.65 -4.90
N LYS A 2 40.93 41.57 -3.94
CA LYS A 2 40.17 41.33 -2.67
C LYS A 2 38.73 40.82 -2.84
N LYS A 3 38.01 41.23 -3.89
CA LYS A 3 36.61 40.82 -4.15
C LYS A 3 36.46 39.35 -4.59
N ILE A 4 37.51 38.77 -5.19
CA ILE A 4 37.53 37.38 -5.64
C ILE A 4 37.72 36.41 -4.46
N TYR A 5 38.53 36.79 -3.48
CA TYR A 5 38.70 36.02 -2.24
C TYR A 5 37.41 36.00 -1.41
N PHE A 6 36.63 37.08 -1.43
CA PHE A 6 35.34 37.15 -0.73
C PHE A 6 34.29 36.23 -1.37
N LEU A 7 34.30 36.09 -2.70
CA LEU A 7 33.36 35.23 -3.42
C LEU A 7 33.66 33.73 -3.19
N LEU A 8 34.95 33.36 -3.08
CA LEU A 8 35.38 32.00 -2.80
C LEU A 8 35.02 31.52 -1.38
N ILE A 9 35.00 32.43 -0.40
CA ILE A 9 34.60 32.13 0.99
C ILE A 9 33.10 31.83 1.09
N ILE A 10 32.25 32.54 0.33
CA ILE A 10 30.80 32.32 0.34
C ILE A 10 30.43 30.98 -0.31
N ILE A 11 31.14 30.56 -1.36
CA ILE A 11 30.97 29.25 -2.01
C ILE A 11 31.41 28.10 -1.09
N PHE A 12 32.44 28.31 -0.25
CA PHE A 12 32.89 27.30 0.70
C PHE A 12 31.91 27.12 1.88
N LEU A 13 31.17 28.17 2.26
CA LEU A 13 30.19 28.13 3.35
C LEU A 13 28.88 27.40 2.98
N THR A 14 28.53 27.30 1.69
CA THR A 14 27.34 26.54 1.26
C THR A 14 27.61 25.03 1.09
N ALA A 15 28.88 24.61 1.07
CA ALA A 15 29.26 23.20 0.90
C ALA A 15 29.10 22.34 2.17
N TYR A 16 28.92 22.95 3.35
CA TYR A 16 28.68 22.25 4.62
C TYR A 16 27.20 22.08 4.96
N GLY A 17 26.29 22.48 4.06
CA GLY A 17 24.84 22.32 4.22
C GLY A 17 24.28 20.95 3.82
N CYS A 18 25.12 19.95 3.55
CA CYS A 18 24.66 18.58 3.35
C CYS A 18 24.73 17.86 4.70
N GLY A 19 23.59 17.86 5.40
CA GLY A 19 23.40 17.28 6.72
C GLY A 19 24.07 15.91 6.86
N GLY A 20 24.75 15.74 7.99
CA GLY A 20 25.41 14.51 8.37
C GLY A 20 24.52 13.30 8.15
N LYS A 21 25.14 12.21 7.69
CA LYS A 21 24.55 10.88 7.53
C LYS A 21 24.24 10.24 8.89
N ASP A 22 23.54 10.95 9.77
CA ASP A 22 22.89 10.32 10.90
C ASP A 22 21.70 9.56 10.32
N LYS A 23 21.83 8.23 10.27
CA LYS A 23 20.73 7.33 9.95
C LYS A 23 19.66 7.54 11.03
N VAL A 24 18.77 8.50 10.83
CA VAL A 24 17.64 8.75 11.73
C VAL A 24 16.88 7.43 11.81
N LYS A 25 16.92 6.80 12.98
CA LYS A 25 16.20 5.54 13.23
C LYS A 25 14.72 5.80 12.97
N PRO A 26 14.06 5.05 12.08
CA PRO A 26 12.64 5.22 11.83
C PRO A 26 11.87 5.04 13.15
N SER A 27 10.89 5.92 13.40
CA SER A 27 9.97 5.77 14.53
C SER A 27 9.19 4.45 14.42
N ALA A 28 8.65 3.97 15.54
CA ALA A 28 7.79 2.78 15.55
C ALA A 28 6.60 2.93 14.57
N ASP A 29 6.01 4.12 14.52
CA ASP A 29 4.92 4.45 13.59
C ASP A 29 5.37 4.38 12.13
N SER A 30 6.58 4.86 11.82
CA SER A 30 7.13 4.79 10.46
C SER A 30 7.36 3.35 10.03
N GLN A 31 7.85 2.49 10.93
CA GLN A 31 8.02 1.06 10.65
C GLN A 31 6.68 0.36 10.44
N THR A 32 5.71 0.66 11.30
CA THR A 32 4.34 0.13 11.19
C THR A 32 3.69 0.55 9.88
N ALA A 33 3.85 1.81 9.47
CA ALA A 33 3.32 2.31 8.22
C ALA A 33 3.98 1.64 7.00
N GLN A 34 5.31 1.43 7.02
CA GLN A 34 6.00 0.71 5.95
C GLN A 34 5.53 -0.75 5.87
N GLU A 35 5.38 -1.40 7.02
CA GLU A 35 4.97 -2.80 7.08
C GLU A 35 3.54 -3.01 6.58
N VAL A 36 2.59 -2.17 7.00
CA VAL A 36 1.20 -2.30 6.53
C VAL A 36 1.08 -2.03 5.02
N ILE A 37 1.88 -1.11 4.47
CA ILE A 37 1.93 -0.86 3.02
C ILE A 37 2.54 -2.07 2.30
N ARG A 38 3.58 -2.69 2.86
CA ARG A 38 4.17 -3.93 2.31
C ARG A 38 3.14 -5.07 2.29
N ILE A 39 2.42 -5.28 3.39
CA ILE A 39 1.35 -6.28 3.50
C ILE A 39 0.23 -5.99 2.50
N THR A 40 -0.21 -4.73 2.38
CA THR A 40 -1.22 -4.30 1.40
C THR A 40 -0.83 -4.72 -0.02
N ASN A 41 0.43 -4.51 -0.40
CA ASN A 41 0.94 -4.90 -1.72
C ASN A 41 1.07 -6.42 -1.86
N ALA A 42 1.42 -7.14 -0.79
CA ALA A 42 1.45 -8.60 -0.79
C ALA A 42 0.06 -9.21 -1.00
N ILE A 43 -0.97 -8.65 -0.35
CA ILE A 43 -2.38 -9.03 -0.59
C ILE A 43 -2.76 -8.78 -2.05
N LYS A 44 -2.41 -7.62 -2.60
CA LYS A 44 -2.63 -7.29 -4.02
C LYS A 44 -2.05 -8.37 -4.94
N SER A 45 -0.77 -8.69 -4.76
CA SER A 45 -0.09 -9.70 -5.57
C SER A 45 -0.68 -11.10 -5.38
N ALA A 46 -1.04 -11.48 -4.15
CA ALA A 46 -1.69 -12.75 -3.87
C ALA A 46 -3.04 -12.87 -4.57
N TYR A 47 -3.84 -11.80 -4.59
CA TYR A 47 -5.10 -11.75 -5.33
C TYR A 47 -4.88 -11.91 -6.84
N GLU A 48 -3.99 -11.10 -7.43
CA GLU A 48 -3.69 -11.15 -8.88
C GLU A 48 -3.19 -12.53 -9.34
N GLN A 49 -2.41 -13.21 -8.49
CA GLN A 49 -1.86 -14.55 -8.73
C GLN A 49 -2.80 -15.69 -8.30
N LYS A 50 -3.94 -15.36 -7.69
CA LYS A 50 -4.88 -16.30 -7.07
C LYS A 50 -4.23 -17.21 -6.02
N ASP A 51 -3.22 -16.71 -5.31
CA ASP A 51 -2.56 -17.44 -4.23
C ASP A 51 -3.41 -17.42 -2.96
N THR A 52 -4.29 -18.42 -2.84
CA THR A 52 -5.19 -18.56 -1.69
C THR A 52 -4.46 -18.83 -0.37
N SER A 53 -3.23 -19.35 -0.42
CA SER A 53 -2.42 -19.59 0.77
C SER A 53 -1.88 -18.28 1.32
N ALA A 54 -1.30 -17.45 0.44
CA ALA A 54 -0.83 -16.11 0.80
C ALA A 54 -1.99 -15.21 1.26
N LEU A 55 -3.17 -15.30 0.63
CA LEU A 55 -4.36 -14.58 1.10
C LEU A 55 -4.72 -14.96 2.55
N ARG A 56 -4.63 -16.24 2.94
CA ARG A 56 -4.90 -16.66 4.32
C ARG A 56 -3.86 -16.22 5.34
N GLU A 57 -2.64 -15.95 4.90
CA GLU A 57 -1.57 -15.41 5.75
C GLU A 57 -1.92 -13.97 6.17
N TYR A 58 -2.32 -13.13 5.21
CA TYR A 58 -2.50 -11.70 5.41
C TYR A 58 -3.93 -11.24 5.74
N LEU A 59 -4.93 -12.09 5.51
CA LEU A 59 -6.34 -11.77 5.79
C LEU A 59 -6.83 -12.51 7.04
N LEU A 60 -7.89 -12.00 7.67
CA LEU A 60 -8.70 -12.81 8.57
C LEU A 60 -9.38 -13.96 7.80
N PRO A 61 -9.57 -15.14 8.43
CA PRO A 61 -10.10 -16.32 7.74
C PRO A 61 -11.41 -16.08 6.99
N GLU A 62 -12.37 -15.43 7.64
CA GLU A 62 -13.68 -15.09 7.08
C GLU A 62 -13.55 -14.21 5.83
N PHE A 63 -12.66 -13.23 5.86
CA PHE A 63 -12.44 -12.30 4.76
C PHE A 63 -11.66 -12.95 3.61
N ALA A 64 -10.73 -13.86 3.93
CA ALA A 64 -10.04 -14.67 2.92
C ALA A 64 -11.03 -15.54 2.12
N ASP A 65 -12.01 -16.13 2.80
CA ASP A 65 -13.01 -16.97 2.14
C ASP A 65 -13.99 -16.16 1.28
N GLU A 66 -14.27 -14.90 1.63
CA GLU A 66 -15.01 -13.97 0.78
C GLU A 66 -14.23 -13.62 -0.49
N ILE A 67 -13.00 -13.13 -0.35
CA ILE A 67 -12.15 -12.77 -1.50
C ILE A 67 -11.88 -13.97 -2.41
N LYS A 68 -11.76 -15.18 -1.85
CA LYS A 68 -11.57 -16.41 -2.63
C LYS A 68 -12.72 -16.64 -3.64
N LYS A 69 -13.95 -16.24 -3.32
CA LYS A 69 -15.11 -16.38 -4.22
C LYS A 69 -15.03 -15.44 -5.43
N GLU A 70 -14.15 -14.43 -5.39
CA GLU A 70 -13.94 -13.45 -6.44
C GLU A 70 -12.80 -13.85 -7.41
N LEU A 71 -12.07 -14.93 -7.14
CA LEU A 71 -10.93 -15.39 -7.95
C LEU A 71 -11.32 -16.11 -9.27
N PHE A 72 -12.47 -15.79 -9.86
CA PHE A 72 -13.00 -16.45 -11.06
C PHE A 72 -12.52 -15.83 -12.39
N PHE A 73 -11.82 -14.68 -12.35
CA PHE A 73 -11.25 -14.02 -13.52
C PHE A 73 -10.11 -14.84 -14.18
N GLU A 74 -9.81 -14.64 -15.45
CA GLU A 74 -8.63 -15.24 -16.11
C GLU A 74 -7.33 -14.56 -15.66
N LYS A 75 -7.34 -13.23 -15.61
CA LYS A 75 -6.24 -12.37 -15.17
C LYS A 75 -6.81 -11.12 -14.50
N ALA A 76 -6.14 -10.61 -13.49
CA ALA A 76 -6.43 -9.31 -12.90
C ALA A 76 -5.15 -8.49 -12.79
N GLY A 77 -5.30 -7.18 -12.88
CA GLY A 77 -4.28 -6.20 -12.54
C GLY A 77 -4.92 -5.14 -11.65
N LEU A 78 -4.31 -4.89 -10.50
CA LEU A 78 -4.69 -3.83 -9.57
C LEU A 78 -3.54 -2.85 -9.45
N ASP A 79 -3.84 -1.57 -9.36
CA ASP A 79 -2.88 -0.53 -9.03
C ASP A 79 -3.37 0.26 -7.83
N PHE A 80 -2.52 0.33 -6.80
CA PHE A 80 -2.84 0.88 -5.49
C PHE A 80 -1.99 2.11 -5.22
N THR A 81 -2.66 3.23 -4.96
CA THR A 81 -2.03 4.46 -4.47
C THR A 81 -2.40 4.66 -3.01
N SER A 82 -1.47 4.34 -2.10
CA SER A 82 -1.61 4.63 -0.68
C SER A 82 -1.60 6.14 -0.45
N ARG A 83 -2.60 6.66 0.26
CA ARG A 83 -2.75 8.10 0.54
C ARG A 83 -2.38 8.45 1.98
N MET A 84 -2.82 7.63 2.93
CA MET A 84 -2.65 7.91 4.35
C MET A 84 -2.61 6.59 5.11
N VAL A 85 -1.75 6.53 6.12
CA VAL A 85 -1.78 5.49 7.14
C VAL A 85 -2.16 6.17 8.45
N ARG A 86 -3.22 5.67 9.10
CA ARG A 86 -3.63 6.08 10.45
C ARG A 86 -3.44 4.90 11.39
N ILE A 87 -2.69 5.12 12.47
CA ILE A 87 -2.44 4.12 13.50
C ILE A 87 -3.24 4.51 14.74
N THR A 88 -3.91 3.54 15.34
CA THR A 88 -4.66 3.68 16.59
C THR A 88 -4.28 2.52 17.51
N ASP A 89 -4.75 2.56 18.75
CA ASP A 89 -4.46 1.51 19.73
C ASP A 89 -5.01 0.13 19.33
N SER A 90 -6.04 0.07 18.47
CA SER A 90 -6.72 -1.17 18.07
C SER A 90 -6.50 -1.55 16.61
N SER A 91 -6.21 -0.59 15.73
CA SER A 91 -6.16 -0.82 14.29
C SER A 91 -5.17 0.06 13.55
N VAL A 92 -4.70 -0.44 12.40
CA VAL A 92 -3.97 0.33 11.41
C VAL A 92 -4.86 0.47 10.19
N MET A 93 -5.13 1.70 9.76
CA MET A 93 -6.00 2.02 8.64
C MET A 93 -5.17 2.57 7.49
N VAL A 94 -5.33 2.01 6.29
CA VAL A 94 -4.67 2.50 5.07
C VAL A 94 -5.72 2.98 4.09
N THR A 95 -5.73 4.28 3.82
CA THR A 95 -6.57 4.86 2.76
C THR A 95 -5.89 4.65 1.41
N ILE A 96 -6.59 4.02 0.48
CA ILE A 96 -6.07 3.62 -0.82
C ILE A 96 -7.04 4.10 -1.90
N ASN A 97 -6.49 4.77 -2.92
CA ASN A 97 -7.14 4.88 -4.21
C ASN A 97 -6.66 3.73 -5.08
N TRP A 98 -7.57 3.10 -5.81
CA TRP A 98 -7.22 1.96 -6.64
C TRP A 98 -7.89 2.02 -8.01
N GLN A 99 -7.25 1.36 -8.97
CA GLN A 99 -7.81 1.05 -10.27
C GLN A 99 -7.52 -0.41 -10.59
N GLY A 100 -8.42 -1.05 -11.33
CA GLY A 100 -8.33 -2.46 -11.63
C GLY A 100 -8.82 -2.81 -13.02
N ASP A 101 -8.23 -3.85 -13.60
CA ASP A 101 -8.70 -4.52 -14.79
C ASP A 101 -8.79 -6.02 -14.57
N TRP A 102 -9.87 -6.63 -15.04
CA TRP A 102 -10.13 -8.06 -14.96
C TRP A 102 -10.45 -8.60 -16.34
N LYS A 103 -9.79 -9.68 -16.74
CA LYS A 103 -10.13 -10.44 -17.93
C LYS A 103 -11.07 -11.57 -17.56
N ILE A 104 -12.28 -11.60 -18.14
CA ILE A 104 -13.32 -12.59 -17.86
C ILE A 104 -13.94 -13.02 -19.18
N LYS A 105 -13.88 -14.31 -19.51
CA LYS A 105 -14.43 -14.88 -20.75
C LYS A 105 -13.97 -14.09 -21.99
N GLY A 106 -12.67 -13.74 -22.02
CA GLY A 106 -12.06 -12.96 -23.10
C GLY A 106 -12.35 -11.45 -23.11
N LYS A 107 -13.22 -10.92 -22.22
CA LYS A 107 -13.52 -9.49 -22.11
C LYS A 107 -12.76 -8.85 -20.96
N THR A 108 -12.30 -7.61 -21.14
CA THR A 108 -11.71 -6.82 -20.06
C THR A 108 -12.76 -5.92 -19.44
N VAL A 109 -12.97 -6.09 -18.13
CA VAL A 109 -13.77 -5.20 -17.29
C VAL A 109 -12.80 -4.32 -16.50
N LYS A 110 -13.12 -3.03 -16.36
CA LYS A 110 -12.31 -2.07 -15.60
C LYS A 110 -13.15 -1.43 -14.51
N ASN A 111 -12.53 -1.13 -13.39
CA ASN A 111 -13.15 -0.34 -12.32
C ASN A 111 -12.09 0.45 -11.55
N LEU A 112 -12.52 1.42 -10.77
CA LEU A 112 -11.67 2.21 -9.89
C LEU A 112 -12.48 2.63 -8.67
N GLY A 113 -11.79 2.98 -7.60
CA GLY A 113 -12.46 3.39 -6.37
C GLY A 113 -11.53 3.91 -5.31
N SER A 114 -12.11 4.19 -4.15
CA SER A 114 -11.39 4.56 -2.95
C SER A 114 -11.87 3.73 -1.77
N SER A 115 -10.94 3.32 -0.92
CA SER A 115 -11.23 2.45 0.21
C SER A 115 -10.31 2.70 1.40
N VAL A 116 -10.76 2.26 2.57
CA VAL A 116 -9.97 2.20 3.79
C VAL A 116 -9.80 0.74 4.18
N PHE A 117 -8.55 0.27 4.13
CA PHE A 117 -8.19 -1.08 4.56
C PHE A 117 -7.93 -1.05 6.07
N ILE A 118 -8.62 -1.91 6.82
CA ILE A 118 -8.57 -1.93 8.29
C ILE A 118 -7.84 -3.18 8.75
N TYR A 119 -6.66 -3.00 9.32
CA TYR A 119 -5.81 -4.06 9.84
C TYR A 119 -5.88 -4.13 11.36
N GLN A 120 -5.86 -5.35 11.91
CA GLN A 120 -5.70 -5.55 13.35
C GLN A 120 -4.27 -5.27 13.78
N VAL A 121 -4.06 -4.42 14.79
CA VAL A 121 -2.70 -4.03 15.20
C VAL A 121 -1.84 -5.19 15.71
N MET A 122 -2.45 -6.19 16.37
CA MET A 122 -1.71 -7.31 16.97
C MET A 122 -1.24 -8.34 15.95
N THR A 123 -2.02 -8.58 14.90
CA THR A 123 -1.78 -9.64 13.91
C THR A 123 -1.35 -9.09 12.56
N MET A 124 -1.53 -7.79 12.33
CA MET A 124 -1.40 -7.12 11.03
C MET A 124 -2.21 -7.78 9.92
N LYS A 125 -3.28 -8.50 10.27
CA LYS A 125 -4.21 -9.08 9.30
C LYS A 125 -5.27 -8.07 8.89
N LEU A 126 -5.58 -8.05 7.59
CA LEU A 126 -6.68 -7.25 7.05
C LEU A 126 -8.00 -7.86 7.51
N ALA A 127 -8.77 -7.07 8.24
CA ALA A 127 -10.03 -7.48 8.86
C ALA A 127 -11.25 -7.01 8.08
N ALA A 128 -11.16 -5.81 7.48
CA ALA A 128 -12.25 -5.22 6.74
C ALA A 128 -11.75 -4.22 5.68
N ILE A 129 -12.61 -3.92 4.73
CA ILE A 129 -12.44 -2.85 3.74
C ILE A 129 -13.70 -2.00 3.76
N ASP A 130 -13.55 -0.73 4.10
CA ASP A 130 -14.63 0.26 3.97
C ASP A 130 -14.53 0.97 2.61
N GLY A 131 -15.67 1.21 1.96
CA GLY A 131 -15.75 1.86 0.65
C GLY A 131 -15.73 0.86 -0.52
N ASP A 132 -15.17 1.27 -1.67
CA ASP A 132 -15.15 0.45 -2.87
C ASP A 132 -14.11 -0.68 -2.73
N ASN A 133 -14.54 -1.93 -2.72
CA ASN A 133 -13.64 -3.06 -2.51
C ASN A 133 -12.91 -3.45 -3.82
N PRO A 134 -11.56 -3.32 -3.90
CA PRO A 134 -10.79 -3.68 -5.10
C PRO A 134 -10.74 -5.18 -5.39
N PHE A 135 -11.18 -6.02 -4.46
CA PHE A 135 -11.17 -7.47 -4.60
C PHE A 135 -12.52 -8.03 -5.05
N ILE A 136 -13.54 -7.20 -5.25
CA ILE A 136 -14.81 -7.60 -5.86
C ILE A 136 -14.73 -7.38 -7.36
N VAL A 137 -14.97 -8.46 -8.12
CA VAL A 137 -14.97 -8.37 -9.58
C VAL A 137 -16.24 -7.64 -10.05
N PRO A 138 -16.13 -6.55 -10.83
CA PRO A 138 -17.30 -5.79 -11.28
C PRO A 138 -18.18 -6.60 -12.23
N GLY A 139 -19.51 -6.40 -12.15
CA GLY A 139 -20.48 -7.03 -13.04
C GLY A 139 -20.86 -8.48 -12.66
N LYS A 140 -20.61 -8.87 -11.42
CA LYS A 140 -21.20 -10.07 -10.81
C LYS A 140 -22.64 -9.76 -10.39
N GLU A 141 -23.55 -9.79 -11.36
CA GLU A 141 -25.01 -9.90 -11.13
C GLU A 141 -25.46 -11.36 -11.23
#